data_AF-A0A1Q3UDE7-F1
#
_entry.id   AF-A0A1Q3UDE7-F1
#
_cell.length_a   1.000
_cell.length_b   1.000
_cell.length_c   1.000
_cell.angle_alpha   90.00
_cell.angle_beta   90.00
_cell.angle_gamma   90.00
#
_symmetry.space_group_name_H-M   'P 1'
#
loop_
_entity.id
_entity.type
_entity.pdbx_description
1 polymer ?
#
loop_
_entity_poly.entity_id
_entity_poly.type
_entity_poly.pdbx_seq_one_letter_code
_entity_poly.pdbx_strand_id
1 'polypeptide(L)'
;MEATAKTTHKQQLSQSKNKGGAPKKKVKRELIIRIRMTATERFYIDSKAKTAGMRSSSWLRAAAKSAIVVPRLTDDERRILWMLAELANNLNQLTKLAHQLGLLTVARDCSKILNEIDITLKHLNNHDRKSDNG
;
A
#
# COMPACT_ATOMS: atom_id res chain seq x y z
N MET A 1 12.89 7.99 -69.47
CA MET A 1 13.30 9.23 -68.77
C MET A 1 12.07 9.79 -68.07
N GLU A 2 12.16 9.83 -66.75
CA GLU A 2 11.10 10.22 -65.82
C GLU A 2 10.64 11.66 -65.99
N ALA A 3 9.35 11.92 -65.74
CA ALA A 3 8.87 13.25 -65.37
C ALA A 3 7.63 13.14 -64.47
N THR A 4 7.90 12.79 -63.21
CA THR A 4 7.35 13.39 -61.97
C THR A 4 5.87 13.77 -61.94
N ALA A 5 5.08 12.93 -61.25
CA ALA A 5 3.77 13.30 -60.70
C ALA A 5 3.95 14.33 -59.57
N LYS A 6 3.42 15.55 -59.74
CA LYS A 6 3.35 16.56 -58.68
C LYS A 6 2.08 16.34 -57.85
N THR A 7 2.19 15.57 -56.78
CA THR A 7 1.17 15.46 -55.74
C THR A 7 1.05 16.80 -55.01
N THR A 8 0.02 17.58 -55.33
CA THR A 8 -0.33 18.80 -54.59
C THR A 8 -1.03 18.39 -53.30
N HIS A 9 -0.28 18.31 -52.19
CA HIS A 9 -0.85 18.16 -50.85
C HIS A 9 -1.63 19.43 -50.48
N LYS A 10 -2.93 19.46 -50.77
CA LYS A 10 -3.85 20.42 -50.14
C LYS A 10 -3.93 20.09 -48.65
N GLN A 11 -3.16 20.82 -47.84
CA GLN A 11 -3.41 20.91 -46.40
C GLN A 11 -4.81 21.51 -46.22
N GLN A 12 -5.79 20.66 -45.93
CA GLN A 12 -7.06 21.12 -45.39
C GLN A 12 -6.80 21.63 -43.98
N LEU A 13 -6.52 22.92 -43.88
CA LEU A 13 -6.69 23.70 -42.65
C LEU A 13 -8.19 23.64 -42.31
N SER A 14 -8.58 22.57 -41.61
CA SER A 14 -9.88 22.49 -40.97
C SER A 14 -9.86 23.51 -39.83
N GLN A 15 -10.29 24.73 -40.14
CA GLN A 15 -10.64 25.72 -39.12
C GLN A 15 -11.77 25.12 -38.30
N SER A 16 -11.40 24.48 -37.20
CA SER A 16 -12.31 23.99 -36.19
C SER A 16 -13.06 25.20 -35.61
N LYS A 17 -14.33 25.34 -36.00
CA LYS A 17 -15.26 26.30 -35.38
C LYS A 17 -15.15 26.18 -33.85
N ASN A 18 -14.83 27.30 -33.20
CA ASN A 18 -14.85 27.38 -31.74
C ASN A 18 -16.24 27.03 -31.24
N LYS A 19 -16.43 25.81 -30.73
CA LYS A 19 -17.61 25.45 -29.95
C LYS A 19 -17.53 26.28 -28.68
N GLY A 20 -18.23 27.42 -28.67
CA GLY A 20 -18.37 28.26 -27.49
C GLY A 20 -18.74 27.40 -26.28
N GLY A 21 -18.10 27.70 -25.14
CA GLY A 21 -18.25 26.96 -23.89
C GLY A 21 -16.99 27.03 -23.05
N ALA A 22 -17.13 26.78 -21.75
CA ALA A 22 -15.98 26.65 -20.87
C ALA A 22 -15.09 25.47 -21.32
N PRO A 23 -13.76 25.62 -21.34
CA PRO A 23 -12.86 24.57 -21.76
C PRO A 23 -13.07 23.30 -20.93
N LYS A 24 -13.03 22.14 -21.60
CA LYS A 24 -13.13 20.84 -20.93
C LYS A 24 -11.97 20.69 -19.95
N LYS A 25 -12.28 20.35 -18.70
CA LYS A 25 -11.26 20.09 -17.68
C LYS A 25 -10.43 18.86 -18.08
N LYS A 26 -9.11 18.97 -17.98
CA LYS A 26 -8.17 17.87 -18.25
C LYS A 26 -8.38 16.65 -17.35
N VAL A 27 -8.72 16.88 -16.07
CA VAL A 27 -9.03 15.82 -15.10
C VAL A 27 -10.47 15.96 -14.65
N LYS A 28 -11.31 14.99 -15.02
CA LYS A 28 -12.69 14.87 -14.52
C LYS A 28 -12.68 14.20 -13.15
N ARG A 29 -13.56 14.66 -12.26
CA ARG A 29 -13.76 14.09 -10.92
C ARG A 29 -15.15 13.47 -10.91
N GLU A 30 -15.21 12.15 -11.07
CA GLU A 30 -16.46 11.40 -11.28
C GLU A 30 -16.94 10.72 -9.99
N LEU A 31 -16.02 10.43 -9.06
CA LEU A 31 -16.31 9.80 -7.78
C LEU A 31 -16.71 10.82 -6.70
N ILE A 32 -17.68 10.46 -5.87
CA ILE A 32 -18.21 11.29 -4.78
C ILE A 32 -18.07 10.55 -3.45
N ILE A 33 -17.43 11.19 -2.48
CA ILE A 33 -17.46 10.78 -1.07
C ILE A 33 -18.36 11.79 -0.33
N ARG A 34 -19.39 11.30 0.36
CA ARG A 34 -20.29 12.13 1.19
C ARG A 34 -19.90 11.95 2.65
N ILE A 35 -19.74 13.06 3.36
CA ILE A 35 -19.40 13.08 4.79
C ILE A 35 -20.55 13.75 5.52
N ARG A 36 -21.14 13.05 6.50
CA ARG A 36 -22.05 13.68 7.47
C ARG A 36 -21.21 14.31 8.56
N MET A 37 -21.56 15.53 8.93
CA MET A 37 -20.85 16.31 9.93
C MET A 37 -21.86 17.09 10.76
N THR A 38 -21.47 17.39 11.98
CA THR A 38 -22.17 18.30 12.89
C THR A 38 -22.05 19.75 12.41
N ALA A 39 -22.89 20.63 12.96
CA ALA A 39 -22.85 22.05 12.63
C ALA A 39 -21.50 22.71 13.01
N THR A 40 -20.91 22.28 14.12
CA THR A 40 -19.63 22.78 14.63
C THR A 40 -18.47 22.38 13.72
N GLU A 41 -18.41 21.12 13.30
CA GLU A 41 -17.42 20.63 12.34
C GLU A 41 -17.49 21.38 11.01
N ARG A 42 -18.71 21.60 10.50
CA ARG A 42 -18.90 22.36 9.26
C ARG A 42 -18.42 23.80 9.39
N PHE A 43 -18.78 24.47 10.49
CA PHE A 43 -18.32 25.84 10.77
C PHE A 43 -16.80 25.94 10.84
N TYR A 44 -16.16 24.97 11.51
CA TYR A 44 -14.71 24.90 11.60
C TYR A 44 -14.04 24.79 10.23
N ILE A 45 -14.52 23.87 9.38
CA ILE A 45 -14.02 23.69 8.02
C ILE A 45 -14.22 24.95 7.18
N ASP A 46 -15.39 25.57 7.25
CA ASP A 46 -15.70 26.80 6.49
C ASP A 46 -14.80 27.96 6.93
N SER A 47 -14.53 28.10 8.24
CA SER A 47 -13.60 29.10 8.77
C SER A 47 -12.18 28.90 8.24
N LYS A 48 -11.66 27.67 8.31
CA LYS A 48 -10.32 27.33 7.79
C LYS A 48 -10.21 27.54 6.28
N ALA A 49 -11.26 27.17 5.54
CA ALA A 49 -11.30 27.37 4.10
C ALA A 49 -11.32 28.86 3.71
N LYS A 50 -12.08 29.69 4.45
CA LYS A 50 -12.08 31.15 4.28
C LYS A 50 -10.70 31.75 4.55
N THR A 51 -10.04 31.38 5.65
CA THR A 51 -8.67 31.84 5.94
C THR A 51 -7.69 31.47 4.83
N ALA A 52 -7.86 30.29 4.23
CA ALA A 52 -7.04 29.82 3.12
C ALA A 52 -7.48 30.36 1.74
N GLY A 53 -8.48 31.24 1.67
CA GLY A 53 -8.95 31.86 0.43
C GLY A 53 -9.57 30.87 -0.58
N MET A 54 -10.07 29.73 -0.13
CA MET A 54 -10.57 28.66 -1.01
C MET A 54 -11.92 28.11 -0.57
N ARG A 55 -12.59 27.37 -1.47
CA ARG A 55 -13.85 26.69 -1.14
C ARG A 55 -13.62 25.55 -0.15
N SER A 56 -14.57 25.31 0.75
CA SER A 56 -14.51 24.26 1.77
C SER A 56 -14.21 22.87 1.20
N SER A 57 -14.77 22.54 0.03
CA SER A 57 -14.50 21.27 -0.65
C SER A 57 -13.11 21.17 -1.28
N SER A 58 -12.49 22.30 -1.63
CA SER A 58 -11.10 22.36 -2.09
C SER A 58 -10.15 22.24 -0.91
N TRP A 59 -10.46 22.97 0.17
CA TRP A 59 -9.71 22.92 1.41
C TRP A 59 -9.69 21.51 2.00
N LEU A 60 -10.86 20.88 2.15
CA LEU A 60 -10.95 19.52 2.70
C LEU A 60 -10.18 18.50 1.86
N ARG A 61 -10.15 18.68 0.53
CA ARG A 61 -9.38 17.82 -0.37
C ARG A 61 -7.88 18.04 -0.22
N ALA A 62 -7.43 19.28 -0.07
CA ALA A 62 -6.03 19.59 0.18
C ALA A 62 -5.60 19.02 1.54
N ALA A 63 -6.41 19.26 2.58
CA ALA A 63 -6.20 18.72 3.92
C ALA A 63 -6.15 17.20 3.94
N ALA A 64 -7.06 16.51 3.26
CA ALA A 64 -7.06 15.05 3.18
C ALA A 64 -5.84 14.49 2.42
N LYS A 65 -5.28 15.24 1.45
CA LYS A 65 -4.05 14.84 0.74
C LYS A 65 -2.79 15.08 1.57
N SER A 66 -2.79 16.12 2.41
CA SER A 66 -1.67 16.46 3.29
C SER A 66 -1.75 15.76 4.66
N ALA A 67 -2.86 15.09 4.96
CA ALA A 67 -3.04 14.39 6.22
C ALA A 67 -2.04 13.24 6.30
N ILE A 68 -1.16 13.31 7.29
CA ILE A 68 -0.29 12.19 7.65
C ILE A 68 -1.13 11.27 8.53
N VAL A 69 -1.50 10.11 7.99
CA VAL A 69 -2.06 9.04 8.80
C VAL A 69 -0.86 8.36 9.46
N VAL A 70 -0.63 8.64 10.74
CA VAL A 70 0.34 7.89 11.55
C VAL A 70 -0.41 6.67 12.09
N PRO A 71 -0.22 5.47 11.53
CA PRO A 71 -0.81 4.29 12.13
C PRO A 71 -0.19 4.07 13.52
N ARG A 72 -1.01 3.66 14.51
CA ARG A 72 -0.53 3.40 15.87
C ARG A 72 0.56 2.32 15.91
N LEU A 73 0.50 1.39 14.97
CA LEU A 73 1.49 0.36 14.73
C LEU A 73 1.74 0.31 13.23
N THR A 74 3.01 0.34 12.86
CA THR A 74 3.47 0.03 11.50
C THR A 74 3.14 -1.42 11.13
N ASP A 75 3.11 -1.73 9.84
CA ASP A 75 2.83 -3.09 9.38
C ASP A 75 3.88 -4.10 9.90
N ASP A 76 5.13 -3.69 10.05
CA ASP A 76 6.20 -4.50 10.63
C ASP A 76 5.97 -4.78 12.12
N GLU A 77 5.61 -3.77 12.90
CA GLU A 77 5.26 -3.96 14.31
C GLU A 77 4.05 -4.87 14.48
N ARG A 78 3.05 -4.74 13.60
CA ARG A 78 1.90 -5.65 13.57
C ARG A 78 2.35 -7.07 13.26
N ARG A 79 3.23 -7.28 12.29
CA ARG A 79 3.77 -8.61 11.98
C ARG A 79 4.51 -9.22 13.17
N ILE A 80 5.30 -8.42 13.89
CA ILE A 80 5.97 -8.87 15.11
C ILE A 80 4.97 -9.31 16.17
N LEU A 81 3.91 -8.53 16.42
CA LEU A 81 2.86 -8.90 17.37
C LEU A 81 2.15 -10.20 16.99
N TRP A 82 1.89 -10.42 15.69
CA TRP A 82 1.31 -11.67 15.20
C TRP A 82 2.25 -12.85 15.44
N MET A 83 3.54 -12.72 15.12
CA MET A 83 4.53 -13.77 15.38
C MET A 83 4.63 -14.09 16.88
N LEU A 84 4.59 -13.07 17.76
CA LEU A 84 4.59 -13.29 19.21
C LEU A 84 3.35 -14.05 19.68
N ALA A 85 2.17 -13.73 19.16
CA ALA A 85 0.93 -14.45 19.49
C ALA A 85 1.00 -15.91 19.04
N GLU A 86 1.57 -16.16 17.87
CA GLU A 86 1.75 -17.51 17.32
C GLU A 86 2.78 -18.31 18.14
N LEU A 87 3.90 -17.71 18.53
CA LEU A 87 4.89 -18.32 19.41
C LEU A 87 4.31 -18.63 20.80
N ALA A 88 3.50 -17.74 21.36
CA ALA A 88 2.83 -17.98 22.64
C ALA A 88 1.86 -19.17 22.56
N ASN A 89 1.17 -19.33 21.43
CA ASN A 89 0.32 -20.49 21.19
C ASN A 89 1.13 -21.79 21.08
N ASN A 90 2.25 -21.77 20.35
CA ASN A 90 3.16 -22.91 20.26
C ASN A 90 3.71 -23.31 21.64
N LEU A 91 4.10 -22.32 22.47
CA LEU A 91 4.54 -22.56 23.84
C LEU A 91 3.45 -23.19 24.72
N ASN A 92 2.21 -22.73 24.58
CA ASN A 92 1.07 -23.29 25.31
C ASN A 92 0.81 -24.75 24.92
N GLN A 93 0.93 -25.08 23.63
CA GLN A 93 0.81 -26.45 23.14
C GLN A 93 1.92 -27.34 23.71
N LEU A 94 3.17 -26.88 23.70
CA LEU A 94 4.30 -27.62 24.30
C LEU A 94 4.11 -27.83 25.80
N THR A 95 3.62 -26.83 26.53
CA THR A 95 3.32 -26.94 27.96
C THR A 95 2.26 -28.00 28.23
N LYS A 96 1.18 -28.03 27.45
CA LYS A 96 0.13 -29.05 27.56
C LYS A 96 0.66 -30.44 27.24
N LEU A 97 1.47 -30.58 26.20
CA LEU A 97 2.08 -31.83 25.81
C LEU A 97 3.05 -32.34 26.89
N ALA A 98 3.87 -31.45 27.46
CA ALA A 98 4.80 -31.78 28.55
C ALA A 98 4.06 -32.21 29.81
N HIS A 99 2.91 -31.63 30.10
CA HIS A 99 2.06 -32.07 31.21
C HIS A 99 1.50 -33.49 30.99
N GLN A 100 1.22 -33.88 29.74
CA GLN A 100 0.67 -35.19 29.40
C GLN A 100 1.74 -36.30 29.28
N LEU A 101 2.88 -36.00 28.63
CA LEU A 101 3.91 -36.99 28.28
C LEU A 101 5.15 -36.93 29.19
N GLY A 102 5.22 -35.93 30.07
CA GLY A 102 6.38 -35.64 30.89
C GLY A 102 7.36 -34.67 30.19
N LEU A 103 7.92 -33.77 31.00
CA LEU A 103 8.79 -32.68 30.52
C LEU A 103 10.05 -33.17 29.79
N LEU A 104 10.71 -34.21 30.32
CA LEU A 104 11.96 -34.72 29.75
C LEU A 104 11.78 -35.32 28.35
N THR A 105 10.65 -35.99 28.12
CA THR A 105 10.30 -36.58 26.81
C THR A 105 10.16 -35.47 25.77
N VAL A 106 9.34 -34.45 26.08
CA VAL A 106 9.10 -33.32 25.17
C VAL A 106 10.38 -32.51 24.93
N ALA A 107 11.18 -32.27 25.96
CA ALA A 107 12.45 -31.56 25.81
C ALA A 107 13.43 -32.29 24.88
N ARG A 108 13.50 -33.63 24.97
CA ARG A 108 14.34 -34.44 24.08
C ARG A 108 13.88 -34.34 22.63
N ASP A 109 12.57 -34.42 22.39
CA ASP A 109 12.04 -34.34 21.02
C ASP A 109 12.18 -32.94 20.42
N CYS A 110 11.93 -31.88 21.20
CA CYS A 110 12.23 -30.51 20.78
C CYS A 110 13.71 -30.33 20.43
N SER A 111 14.62 -30.91 21.21
CA SER A 111 16.07 -30.82 20.94
C SER A 111 16.46 -31.49 19.61
N LYS A 112 15.84 -32.63 19.26
CA LYS A 112 16.05 -33.28 17.97
C LYS A 112 15.57 -32.39 16.82
N ILE A 113 14.34 -31.87 16.92
CA ILE A 113 13.74 -31.01 15.90
C ILE A 113 14.57 -29.73 15.70
N LEU A 114 15.04 -29.10 16.79
CA LEU A 114 15.90 -27.92 16.70
C LEU A 114 17.23 -28.22 15.99
N ASN A 115 17.81 -29.40 16.21
CA ASN A 115 19.01 -29.82 15.50
C ASN A 115 18.74 -30.06 14.00
N GLU A 116 17.61 -30.65 13.64
CA GLU A 116 17.20 -30.81 12.23
C GLU A 116 16.98 -29.46 11.55
N ILE A 117 16.36 -28.50 12.25
CA ILE A 117 16.19 -27.12 11.76
C ILE A 117 17.55 -26.46 11.54
N ASP A 118 18.46 -26.53 12.51
CA ASP A 118 19.81 -25.96 12.40
C ASP A 118 20.60 -26.55 11.21
N ILE A 119 20.55 -27.87 11.04
CA ILE A 119 21.16 -28.55 9.89
C ILE A 119 20.54 -28.04 8.57
N THR A 120 19.22 -27.93 8.52
CA THR A 120 18.50 -27.47 7.32
C THR A 120 18.85 -26.02 6.98
N LEU A 121 18.89 -25.13 7.97
CA LEU A 121 19.28 -23.73 7.79
C LEU A 121 20.73 -23.60 7.33
N LYS A 122 21.65 -24.39 7.88
CA LYS A 122 23.04 -24.45 7.42
C LYS A 122 23.13 -24.90 5.96
N HIS A 123 22.35 -25.91 5.58
CA HIS A 123 22.29 -26.39 4.20
C HIS A 123 21.78 -25.29 3.24
N LEU A 124 20.70 -24.58 3.60
CA LEU A 124 20.17 -23.47 2.79
C LEU A 124 21.18 -22.32 2.65
N ASN A 125 21.83 -21.90 3.74
CA ASN A 125 22.83 -20.83 3.73
C ASN A 125 24.07 -21.19 2.89
N ASN A 126 24.42 -22.48 2.80
CA ASN A 126 25.55 -22.94 1.98
C ASN A 126 25.22 -23.01 0.48
N HIS A 127 23.93 -23.15 0.11
CA HIS A 127 23.51 -23.24 -1.30
C HIS A 127 23.22 -21.88 -1.96
N ASP A 128 22.95 -20.83 -1.19
CA ASP A 128 22.68 -19.48 -1.71
C ASP A 128 23.93 -18.73 -2.24
N ARG A 129 25.12 -19.35 -2.20
CA ARG A 129 26.39 -18.74 -2.65
C ARG A 129 26.96 -19.31 -3.96
N LYS A 130 26.27 -20.23 -4.63
CA LYS A 130 26.68 -20.74 -5.95
C LYS A 130 25.63 -20.48 -7.02
N SER A 131 25.38 -19.20 -7.30
CA SER A 131 24.82 -18.79 -8.59
C SER A 131 25.93 -18.20 -9.46
N ASP A 132 26.46 -19.07 -10.33
CA ASP A 132 26.76 -18.81 -11.74
C ASP A 132 27.56 -17.53 -12.08
N ASN A 133 28.89 -17.67 -12.07
CA ASN A 133 29.80 -16.76 -12.75
C ASN A 133 30.00 -17.33 -14.18
N GLY A 134 29.09 -16.97 -15.09
CA GLY A 134 29.19 -17.20 -16.53
C GLY A 134 29.28 -15.87 -17.27
#